data_AF-A0A3M2AJT3-F1
#
_entry.id   AF-A0A3M2AJT3-F1
#
_cell.length_a   1.000
_cell.length_b   1.000
_cell.length_c   1.000
_cell.angle_alpha   90.00
_cell.angle_beta   90.00
_cell.angle_gamma   90.00
#
_symmetry.space_group_name_H-M   'P 1'
#
loop_
_entity.id
_entity.type
_entity.pdbx_description
1 polymer ?
#
loop_
_entity_poly.entity_id
_entity_poly.type
_entity_poly.pdbx_seq_one_letter_code
_entity_poly.pdbx_strand_id
1 'polypeptide(L)'
;MRNRLAGDEDGFPAAAVDLTVKLPAADRSSGLGSGRTDAYLAAIGDQNFGLLGVTAYYRLGFLGGDQPEDIDLEHGFALAVGYPFGRLSVFGELAEIWVPENDSSSLFTTWGAAWQLRPSVLLDGDFAVGLGGDAPDWQVLFGLTVNFGGPGTLLEESVPVRD
;
A
#
# COMPACT_ATOMS: atom_id res chain seq x y z
N MET A 1 0.37 11.80 -2.12
CA MET A 1 0.26 12.31 -3.51
C MET A 1 0.98 11.30 -4.37
N ARG A 2 0.23 10.54 -5.17
CA ARG A 2 0.78 9.48 -6.03
C ARG A 2 0.88 9.97 -7.47
N ASN A 3 2.06 9.84 -8.06
CA ASN A 3 2.31 10.17 -9.46
C ASN A 3 2.76 8.90 -10.20
N ARG A 4 2.09 8.59 -11.31
CA ARG A 4 2.50 7.52 -12.21
C ARG A 4 3.69 8.01 -13.04
N LEU A 5 4.74 7.20 -13.09
CA LEU A 5 5.97 7.49 -13.83
C LEU A 5 6.03 6.72 -15.15
N ALA A 6 5.52 5.49 -15.18
CA ALA A 6 5.52 4.63 -16.37
C ALA A 6 4.25 3.76 -16.44
N GLY A 7 3.88 3.37 -17.66
CA GLY A 7 2.87 2.36 -17.93
C GLY A 7 3.46 0.96 -18.10
N ASP A 8 2.61 -0.06 -18.03
CA ASP A 8 2.97 -1.45 -18.37
C ASP A 8 2.95 -1.53 -19.91
N GLU A 9 4.03 -1.07 -20.54
CA GLU A 9 4.23 -1.07 -21.99
C GLU A 9 5.49 -1.89 -22.29
N ASP A 10 5.38 -2.83 -23.23
CA ASP A 10 6.49 -3.63 -23.79
C ASP A 10 7.42 -4.33 -22.76
N GLY A 11 6.89 -4.76 -21.62
CA GLY A 11 7.60 -5.60 -20.64
C GLY A 11 8.39 -4.83 -19.57
N PHE A 12 8.13 -3.53 -19.41
CA PHE A 12 8.63 -2.75 -18.28
C PHE A 12 7.57 -2.60 -17.19
N PRO A 13 7.96 -2.69 -15.90
CA PRO A 13 7.03 -2.49 -14.80
C PRO A 13 6.41 -1.10 -14.85
N ALA A 14 5.09 -1.04 -14.65
CA ALA A 14 4.43 0.19 -14.30
C ALA A 14 5.05 0.73 -13.01
N ALA A 15 5.33 2.03 -12.96
CA ALA A 15 6.01 2.64 -11.83
C ALA A 15 5.26 3.84 -11.30
N ALA A 16 5.29 4.04 -9.99
CA ALA A 16 4.74 5.21 -9.33
C ALA A 16 5.60 5.64 -8.14
N VAL A 17 5.48 6.92 -7.78
CA VAL A 17 6.00 7.44 -6.51
C VAL A 17 4.87 8.04 -5.70
N ASP A 18 4.92 7.91 -4.38
CA ASP A 18 3.96 8.51 -3.46
C ASP A 18 4.66 9.31 -2.36
N LEU A 19 4.15 10.51 -2.11
CA LEU A 19 4.53 11.34 -0.96
C LEU A 19 3.36 11.41 0.02
N THR A 20 3.53 10.90 1.23
CA THR A 20 2.51 10.91 2.28
C THR A 20 3.01 11.67 3.50
N VAL A 21 2.16 12.51 4.10
CA VAL A 21 2.44 13.20 5.36
C VAL A 21 1.35 12.80 6.36
N LYS A 22 1.76 12.24 7.49
CA LYS A 22 0.88 11.92 8.62
C LYS A 22 0.85 13.11 9.56
N LEU A 23 -0.31 13.71 9.77
CA LEU A 23 -0.48 14.78 10.74
C LEU A 23 -0.87 14.21 12.12
N PRO A 24 -0.43 14.83 13.23
CA PRO A 24 -0.72 14.37 14.59
C PRO A 24 -2.14 14.76 15.03
N ALA A 25 -3.15 14.24 14.33
CA ALA A 25 -4.55 14.54 14.58
C ALA A 25 -5.18 13.65 15.67
N ALA A 26 -4.55 12.51 15.98
CA ALA A 26 -5.01 11.60 17.03
C ALA A 26 -4.63 12.11 18.42
N ASP A 27 -5.48 11.81 19.41
CA ASP A 27 -5.19 12.10 20.81
C ASP A 27 -4.06 11.19 21.33
N ARG A 28 -2.93 11.81 21.70
CA ARG A 28 -1.75 11.12 22.23
C ARG A 28 -2.04 10.46 23.58
N SER A 29 -2.92 11.06 24.40
CA SER A 29 -3.18 10.59 25.77
C SER A 29 -3.94 9.26 25.81
N SER A 30 -4.69 8.94 24.75
CA SER A 30 -5.37 7.67 24.56
C SER A 30 -4.54 6.62 23.81
N GLY A 31 -3.29 6.92 23.44
CA GLY A 31 -2.40 5.99 22.73
C GLY A 31 -2.78 5.74 21.27
N LEU A 32 -3.65 6.55 20.68
CA LEU A 32 -4.19 6.37 19.31
C LEU A 32 -3.23 6.85 18.21
N GLY A 33 -2.08 7.42 18.57
CA GLY A 33 -1.04 7.83 17.64
C GLY A 33 0.21 8.35 18.35
N SER A 34 1.29 8.54 17.60
CA SER A 34 2.55 9.05 18.15
C SER A 34 2.45 10.50 18.64
N GLY A 35 1.46 11.25 18.16
CA GLY A 35 1.38 12.70 18.37
C GLY A 35 2.45 13.49 17.61
N ARG A 36 3.07 12.85 16.60
CA ARG A 36 4.15 13.39 15.78
C ARG A 36 3.76 13.43 14.31
N THR A 37 4.31 14.41 13.61
CA THR A 37 4.19 14.51 12.15
C THR A 37 5.25 13.62 11.54
N ASP A 38 4.85 12.74 10.63
CA ASP A 38 5.77 11.89 9.88
C ASP A 38 5.63 12.18 8.39
N ALA A 39 6.71 12.03 7.65
CA ALA A 39 6.71 12.15 6.20
C ALA A 39 7.24 10.86 5.57
N TYR A 40 6.67 10.46 4.44
CA TYR A 40 7.03 9.23 3.76
C TYR A 40 7.15 9.47 2.26
N LEU A 41 8.22 8.94 1.67
CA LEU A 41 8.40 8.83 0.24
C LEU A 41 8.40 7.35 -0.13
N ALA A 42 7.58 6.96 -1.10
CA ALA A 42 7.51 5.60 -1.57
C ALA A 42 7.73 5.49 -3.08
N ALA A 43 8.34 4.39 -3.49
CA ALA A 43 8.44 3.93 -4.87
C ALA A 43 7.69 2.60 -5.01
N ILE A 44 6.95 2.48 -6.11
CA ILE A 44 6.08 1.34 -6.39
C ILE A 44 6.39 0.86 -7.81
N GLY A 45 6.61 -0.43 -7.98
CA GLY A 45 6.69 -1.11 -9.27
C GLY A 45 5.61 -2.19 -9.35
N ASP A 46 4.93 -2.30 -10.48
CA ASP A 46 3.88 -3.29 -10.72
C ASP A 46 4.08 -3.92 -12.09
N GLN A 47 4.00 -5.24 -12.17
CA GLN A 47 4.13 -5.99 -13.41
C GLN A 47 3.12 -7.14 -13.44
N ASN A 48 2.47 -7.32 -14.58
CA ASN A 48 1.61 -8.48 -14.82
C ASN A 48 2.33 -9.53 -15.66
N PHE A 49 2.23 -10.78 -15.25
CA PHE A 49 2.67 -11.98 -15.96
C PHE A 49 1.43 -12.84 -16.28
N GLY A 50 0.70 -12.46 -17.32
CA GLY A 50 -0.62 -13.04 -17.60
C GLY A 50 -1.63 -12.60 -16.54
N LEU A 51 -2.15 -13.55 -15.76
CA LEU A 51 -3.07 -13.26 -14.65
C LEU A 51 -2.37 -13.04 -13.30
N LEU A 52 -1.07 -13.34 -13.21
CA LEU A 52 -0.30 -13.11 -11.99
C LEU A 52 0.18 -11.66 -11.95
N GLY A 53 -0.32 -10.87 -11.01
CA GLY A 53 0.21 -9.54 -10.71
C GLY A 53 1.31 -9.63 -9.66
N VAL A 54 2.39 -8.85 -9.84
CA VAL A 54 3.48 -8.72 -8.88
C VAL A 54 3.72 -7.25 -8.63
N THR A 55 3.68 -6.84 -7.35
CA THR A 55 3.93 -5.47 -6.93
C THR A 55 5.10 -5.43 -5.96
N ALA A 56 6.10 -4.59 -6.24
CA ALA A 56 7.18 -4.26 -5.33
C ALA A 56 6.98 -2.86 -4.77
N TYR A 57 7.24 -2.68 -3.49
CA TYR A 57 7.06 -1.43 -2.78
C TYR A 57 8.26 -1.17 -1.88
N TYR A 58 8.78 0.05 -1.95
CA TYR A 58 9.76 0.54 -0.99
C TYR A 58 9.34 1.92 -0.47
N ARG A 59 9.41 2.12 0.84
CA ARG A 59 9.09 3.37 1.53
C ARG A 59 10.25 3.80 2.40
N LEU A 60 10.61 5.07 2.30
CA LEU A 60 11.47 5.78 3.24
C LEU A 60 10.59 6.71 4.08
N GLY A 61 10.56 6.49 5.39
CA GLY A 61 9.88 7.32 6.37
C GLY A 61 10.85 8.20 7.15
N PHE A 62 10.40 9.40 7.47
CA PHE A 62 11.03 10.34 8.37
C PHE A 62 10.06 10.50 9.55
N LEU A 63 10.35 9.80 10.65
CA LEU A 63 9.49 9.74 11.82
C LEU A 63 9.82 10.90 12.75
N GLY A 64 8.81 11.68 13.14
CA GLY A 64 9.02 12.83 14.01
C GLY A 64 9.32 12.39 15.46
N GLY A 65 10.38 12.93 16.06
CA GLY A 65 10.75 12.70 17.46
C GLY A 65 10.19 13.73 18.44
N ASP A 66 10.65 13.66 19.70
CA ASP A 66 10.19 14.56 20.75
C ASP A 66 10.76 15.99 20.61
N GLN A 67 11.94 16.13 19.99
CA GLN A 67 12.57 17.40 19.62
C GLN A 67 12.62 17.57 18.09
N PRO A 68 12.68 18.82 17.57
CA PRO A 68 12.73 19.08 16.12
C PRO A 68 13.89 18.39 15.37
N GLU A 69 14.99 18.14 16.07
CA GLU A 69 16.20 17.48 15.57
C GLU A 69 16.15 15.94 15.65
N ASP A 70 15.22 15.38 16.41
CA ASP A 70 15.06 13.93 16.57
C ASP A 70 14.21 13.42 15.40
N ILE A 71 14.86 12.82 14.39
CA ILE A 71 14.21 12.18 13.26
C ILE A 71 14.79 10.77 13.11
N ASP A 72 13.93 9.78 13.23
CA ASP A 72 14.28 8.39 12.94
C ASP A 72 13.95 8.07 11.48
N LEU A 73 14.76 7.21 10.86
CA LEU A 73 14.52 6.77 9.50
C LEU A 73 13.81 5.42 9.52
N GLU A 74 12.70 5.32 8.80
CA GLU A 74 11.98 4.06 8.61
C GLU A 74 12.20 3.56 7.19
N HIS A 75 12.56 2.30 7.05
CA HIS A 75 12.64 1.60 5.78
C HIS A 75 11.53 0.55 5.74
N GLY A 76 10.59 0.72 4.80
CA GLY A 76 9.55 -0.28 4.52
C GLY A 76 9.83 -0.94 3.18
N PHE A 77 9.85 -2.27 3.14
CA PHE A 77 9.88 -3.05 1.91
C PHE A 77 8.68 -3.98 1.87
N ALA A 78 8.05 -4.14 0.70
CA ALA A 78 7.07 -5.19 0.48
C ALA A 78 7.16 -5.74 -0.93
N LEU A 79 6.91 -7.05 -1.05
CA LEU A 79 6.70 -7.75 -2.31
C LEU A 79 5.37 -8.50 -2.22
N ALA A 80 4.42 -8.09 -3.06
CA ALA A 80 3.09 -8.66 -3.13
C ALA A 80 2.88 -9.41 -4.45
N VAL A 81 2.10 -10.48 -4.39
CA VAL A 81 1.62 -11.24 -5.54
C VAL A 81 0.11 -11.39 -5.45
N GLY A 82 -0.56 -11.34 -6.59
CA GLY A 82 -2.01 -11.47 -6.67
C GLY A 82 -2.44 -12.30 -7.88
N TYR A 83 -3.50 -13.10 -7.70
CA TYR A 83 -4.07 -13.89 -8.79
C TYR A 83 -5.61 -13.86 -8.76
N PRO A 84 -6.27 -13.48 -9.86
CA PRO A 84 -7.73 -13.48 -9.96
C PRO A 84 -8.29 -14.84 -10.40
N PHE A 85 -9.39 -15.23 -9.75
CA PHE A 85 -10.25 -16.37 -10.04
C PHE A 85 -11.70 -15.91 -10.25
N GLY A 86 -11.95 -15.24 -11.38
CA GLY A 86 -13.27 -14.68 -11.70
C GLY A 86 -13.63 -13.53 -10.76
N ARG A 87 -14.55 -13.76 -9.82
CA ARG A 87 -14.98 -12.76 -8.82
C ARG A 87 -14.21 -12.82 -7.51
N LEU A 88 -13.43 -13.87 -7.32
CA LEU A 88 -12.52 -14.03 -6.19
C LEU A 88 -11.12 -13.68 -6.66
N SER A 89 -10.30 -13.05 -5.84
CA SER A 89 -8.85 -12.99 -6.02
C SER A 89 -8.17 -13.44 -4.74
N VAL A 90 -6.97 -14.00 -4.87
CA VAL A 90 -6.10 -14.32 -3.74
C VAL A 90 -4.84 -13.49 -3.86
N PHE A 91 -4.24 -13.16 -2.73
CA PHE A 91 -3.02 -12.40 -2.68
C PHE A 91 -2.14 -12.82 -1.50
N GLY A 92 -0.85 -12.55 -1.65
CA GLY A 92 0.15 -12.75 -0.62
C GLY A 92 1.16 -11.62 -0.65
N GLU A 93 1.65 -11.23 0.52
CA GLU A 93 2.66 -10.20 0.68
C GLU A 93 3.74 -10.68 1.66
N LEU A 94 5.00 -10.39 1.35
CA LEU A 94 6.10 -10.42 2.30
C LEU A 94 6.55 -8.97 2.52
N ALA A 95 6.60 -8.54 3.77
CA ALA A 95 6.95 -7.17 4.11
C ALA A 95 7.91 -7.09 5.30
N GLU A 96 8.79 -6.10 5.26
CA GLU A 96 9.70 -5.76 6.35
C GLU A 96 9.60 -4.26 6.63
N ILE A 97 9.53 -3.89 7.91
CA ILE A 97 9.69 -2.53 8.38
C ILE A 97 10.91 -2.50 9.30
N TRP A 98 11.83 -1.58 9.05
CA TRP A 98 13.09 -1.47 9.78
C TRP A 98 13.35 -0.01 10.18
N VAL A 99 13.67 0.21 11.45
CA VAL A 99 14.08 1.50 12.01
C VAL A 99 15.46 1.33 12.65
N PRO A 100 16.55 1.67 11.93
CA PRO A 100 17.93 1.42 12.37
C PRO A 100 18.25 2.07 13.72
N GLU A 101 17.77 3.29 13.95
CA GLU A 101 18.06 4.08 15.15
C GLU A 101 17.53 3.42 16.44
N ASN A 102 16.50 2.59 16.31
CA ASN A 102 15.85 1.90 17.43
C ASN A 102 16.16 0.41 17.49
N ASP A 103 17.04 -0.12 16.61
CA ASP A 103 17.29 -1.56 16.42
C ASP A 103 15.98 -2.36 16.24
N SER A 104 14.97 -1.72 15.63
CA SER A 104 13.64 -2.29 15.46
C SER A 104 13.48 -2.82 14.05
N SER A 105 13.00 -4.05 13.93
CA SER A 105 12.69 -4.68 12.64
C SER A 105 11.43 -5.50 12.78
N SER A 106 10.57 -5.52 11.78
CA SER A 106 9.34 -6.31 11.77
C SER A 106 9.20 -6.98 10.42
N LEU A 107 9.50 -8.27 10.35
CA LEU A 107 9.30 -9.08 9.14
C LEU A 107 8.02 -9.88 9.30
N PHE A 108 7.11 -9.78 8.34
CA PHE A 108 5.84 -10.50 8.37
C PHE A 108 5.37 -10.87 6.96
N THR A 109 4.45 -11.82 6.90
CA THR A 109 3.76 -12.18 5.66
C THR A 109 2.25 -12.12 5.87
N THR A 110 1.55 -11.62 4.85
CA THR A 110 0.10 -11.49 4.84
C THR A 110 -0.46 -12.29 3.68
N TRP A 111 -1.53 -13.05 3.92
CA TRP A 111 -2.23 -13.81 2.90
C TRP A 111 -3.72 -13.54 3.00
N GLY A 112 -4.38 -13.34 1.87
CA GLY A 112 -5.77 -12.97 1.88
C GLY A 112 -6.50 -13.31 0.60
N ALA A 113 -7.80 -13.07 0.64
CA ALA A 113 -8.67 -13.19 -0.50
C ALA A 113 -9.66 -12.04 -0.54
N ALA A 114 -9.96 -11.57 -1.74
CA ALA A 114 -10.94 -10.53 -1.99
C ALA A 114 -12.07 -11.03 -2.91
N TRP A 115 -13.30 -10.74 -2.54
CA TRP A 115 -14.50 -11.10 -3.28
C TRP A 115 -15.19 -9.85 -3.83
N GLN A 116 -15.29 -9.75 -5.16
CA GLN A 116 -16.03 -8.71 -5.86
C GLN A 116 -17.54 -8.98 -5.80
N LEU A 117 -18.24 -8.43 -4.80
CA LEU A 117 -19.69 -8.59 -4.59
C LEU A 117 -20.53 -7.88 -5.65
N ARG A 118 -20.05 -6.74 -6.16
CA ARG A 118 -20.59 -5.94 -7.27
C ARG A 118 -19.43 -5.18 -7.90
N PRO A 119 -19.53 -4.61 -9.13
CA PRO A 119 -18.42 -3.84 -9.72
C PRO A 119 -17.88 -2.71 -8.82
N SER A 120 -18.70 -2.18 -7.92
CA SER A 120 -18.33 -1.13 -6.97
C SER A 120 -18.08 -1.60 -5.53
N VAL A 121 -18.25 -2.90 -5.22
CA VAL A 121 -18.17 -3.41 -3.84
C VAL A 121 -17.26 -4.62 -3.79
N LEU A 122 -16.22 -4.54 -2.96
CA LEU A 122 -15.25 -5.59 -2.69
C LEU A 122 -15.21 -5.85 -1.18
N LEU A 123 -15.30 -7.12 -0.80
CA LEU A 123 -15.09 -7.61 0.57
C LEU A 123 -13.78 -8.38 0.59
N ASP A 124 -12.93 -8.14 1.56
CA ASP A 124 -11.68 -8.87 1.71
C ASP A 124 -11.47 -9.32 3.15
N GLY A 125 -10.68 -10.38 3.27
CA GLY A 125 -10.22 -10.90 4.55
C GLY A 125 -8.82 -11.46 4.37
N ASP A 126 -7.99 -11.24 5.38
CA ASP A 126 -6.59 -11.60 5.35
C ASP A 126 -6.11 -12.06 6.73
N PHE A 127 -4.96 -12.70 6.71
CA PHE A 127 -4.25 -13.20 7.87
C PHE A 127 -2.78 -12.88 7.73
N ALA A 128 -2.23 -12.20 8.72
CA ALA A 128 -0.82 -11.86 8.79
C ALA A 128 -0.13 -12.64 9.91
N VAL A 129 1.12 -13.03 9.67
CA VAL A 129 1.97 -13.74 10.65
C VAL A 129 3.32 -13.05 10.72
N GLY A 130 3.77 -12.78 11.94
CA GLY A 130 5.12 -12.32 12.22
C GLY A 130 6.14 -13.43 11.96
N LEU A 131 7.16 -13.13 11.17
CA LEU A 131 8.26 -14.03 10.86
C LEU A 131 9.53 -13.71 11.67
N GLY A 132 9.60 -12.54 12.29
CA GLY A 132 10.69 -12.16 13.18
C GLY A 132 10.67 -10.69 13.64
N GLY A 133 11.62 -10.36 14.51
CA GLY A 133 11.78 -9.04 15.10
C GLY A 133 10.60 -8.67 16.03
N ASP A 134 10.14 -7.43 15.91
CA ASP A 134 9.04 -6.81 16.64
C ASP A 134 7.67 -7.01 15.97
N ALA A 135 7.61 -7.85 14.92
CA ALA A 135 6.36 -8.13 14.22
C ALA A 135 5.35 -8.82 15.17
N PRO A 136 4.06 -8.43 15.15
CA PRO A 136 3.03 -9.14 15.92
C PRO A 136 2.92 -10.60 15.51
N ASP A 137 2.68 -11.49 16.47
CA ASP A 137 2.61 -12.95 16.24
C ASP A 137 1.66 -13.31 15.10
N TRP A 138 0.45 -12.76 15.16
CA TRP A 138 -0.55 -12.90 14.12
C TRP A 138 -1.58 -11.77 14.17
N GLN A 139 -2.20 -11.49 13.03
CA GLN A 139 -3.32 -10.55 12.89
C GLN A 139 -4.33 -11.09 11.89
N VAL A 140 -5.59 -10.70 12.05
CA VAL A 140 -6.66 -10.96 11.08
C VAL A 140 -7.28 -9.62 10.75
N LEU A 141 -7.41 -9.29 9.46
CA LEU A 141 -8.09 -8.09 9.02
C LEU A 141 -9.27 -8.44 8.09
N PHE A 142 -10.23 -7.54 8.07
CA PHE A 142 -11.41 -7.62 7.22
C PHE A 142 -11.68 -6.24 6.65
N GLY A 143 -11.80 -6.18 5.33
CA GLY A 143 -12.00 -4.94 4.59
C GLY A 143 -13.33 -4.92 3.84
N LEU A 144 -13.89 -3.72 3.72
CA LEU A 144 -14.97 -3.42 2.79
C LEU A 144 -14.58 -2.19 2.00
N THR A 145 -14.39 -2.36 0.69
CA THR A 145 -14.13 -1.26 -0.23
C THR A 145 -15.39 -0.97 -1.05
N VAL A 146 -15.82 0.30 -1.03
CA VAL A 146 -16.93 0.79 -1.84
C VAL A 146 -16.44 1.90 -2.77
N ASN A 147 -16.46 1.63 -4.08
CA ASN A 147 -16.12 2.60 -5.11
C ASN A 147 -17.37 3.39 -5.51
N PHE A 148 -17.40 4.69 -5.20
CA PHE A 148 -18.53 5.56 -5.51
C PHE A 148 -18.54 6.10 -6.96
N GLY A 149 -17.59 5.68 -7.81
CA GLY A 149 -17.58 6.00 -9.24
C GLY A 149 -18.53 5.09 -10.04
N GLY A 150 -19.49 5.67 -10.76
CA GLY A 150 -20.43 4.92 -11.61
C GLY A 150 -19.81 4.44 -12.93
N PRO A 151 -20.41 3.45 -13.61
CA PRO A 151 -19.97 2.96 -14.93
C PRO A 151 -20.28 3.94 -16.09
N GLY A 152 -20.11 5.25 -15.91
CA GLY A 152 -20.59 6.25 -16.89
C GLY A 152 -19.93 7.64 -16.83
N THR A 153 -18.76 7.80 -16.21
CA THR A 153 -18.02 9.09 -16.23
C THR A 153 -16.61 8.91 -16.78
N LEU A 154 -16.50 8.19 -17.90
CA LEU A 154 -15.50 8.54 -18.91
C LEU A 154 -16.22 9.47 -19.86
N LEU A 155 -15.89 10.76 -19.76
CA LEU A 155 -16.29 11.77 -20.70
C LEU A 155 -15.86 11.31 -22.10
N GLU A 156 -16.84 11.07 -22.96
CA GLU A 156 -16.72 11.33 -24.39
C GLU A 156 -16.32 12.80 -24.57
N GLU A 157 -15.06 13.15 -24.34
CA GLU A 157 -14.50 14.32 -25.02
C GLU A 157 -14.12 13.86 -26.43
N SER A 158 -15.13 13.96 -27.29
CA SER A 158 -14.98 14.10 -28.72
C SER A 158 -13.86 15.10 -29.02
N VAL A 159 -12.71 14.62 -29.48
CA VAL A 159 -11.76 15.46 -30.22
C VAL A 159 -12.43 15.78 -31.55
N PRO A 160 -12.71 17.06 -31.87
CA PRO A 160 -13.21 17.41 -33.18
C PRO A 160 -12.05 17.26 -34.16
N VAL A 161 -12.21 16.35 -35.12
CA VAL A 161 -11.43 16.37 -36.36
C VAL A 161 -11.72 17.70 -37.03
N ARG A 162 -10.70 18.56 -37.17
CA ARG A 162 -10.76 19.71 -38.08
C ARG A 162 -10.43 19.21 -39.48
N ASP A 163 -11.25 19.69 -40.43
CA ASP A 163 -11.19 19.45 -41.87
C ASP A 163 -9.82 19.73 -42.50
#